data_AF-A0A661QZ90-F1
#
_entry.id   AF-A0A661QZ90-F1
#
_cell.length_a   1.000
_cell.length_b   1.000
_cell.length_c   1.000
_cell.angle_alpha   90.00
_cell.angle_beta   90.00
_cell.angle_gamma   90.00
#
_symmetry.space_group_name_H-M   'P 1'
#
loop_
_entity.id
_entity.type
_entity.pdbx_description
1 polymer ?
#
loop_
_entity_poly.entity_id
_entity_poly.type
_entity_poly.pdbx_seq_one_letter_code
_entity_poly.pdbx_strand_id
1 'polypeptide(L)'
;MFCFQCQETAKNQGCTVKGVCGKPEETADLQDLLIWVTKGISVYGDKLREIGSVDHEAGRFVCEALFTTITNVAWDDNVIIDRIKKGLKVREEIKEKFLTAYKEKNGQEFSETLPECATWYSTDSAEIVAKAKADDMRITATKNEDVRSLRELLVIGCKGIAAYADHAAILGYEKDDIYGFLMEALASTTKDLSVDEMVTMVMRAGECAVNTMALLDEANTSTYGHPEITEVNIGVRNNPGILISGHDLKDMEELLEQTKGTGVDVYTHGEMLPANYYP
;
A
#
# COMPACT_ATOMS: atom_id res chain seq x y z
N MET A 1 -3.06 -3.80 -19.82
CA MET A 1 -3.67 -4.13 -18.51
C MET A 1 -4.20 -5.56 -18.35
N PHE A 2 -4.09 -6.09 -17.13
CA PHE A 2 -4.92 -7.20 -16.61
C PHE A 2 -5.16 -6.95 -15.12
N CYS A 3 -6.39 -6.69 -14.68
CA CYS A 3 -6.67 -6.36 -13.28
C CYS A 3 -7.92 -7.08 -12.77
N PHE A 4 -7.81 -7.77 -11.63
CA PHE A 4 -8.88 -8.57 -11.03
C PHE A 4 -9.09 -8.38 -9.53
N GLN A 5 -8.52 -7.32 -8.95
CA GLN A 5 -8.47 -7.16 -7.49
C GLN A 5 -9.80 -6.76 -6.81
N CYS A 6 -10.82 -6.35 -7.59
CA CYS A 6 -12.10 -5.91 -7.05
C CYS A 6 -13.24 -6.85 -7.46
N GLN A 7 -14.29 -6.85 -6.65
CA GLN A 7 -15.47 -7.69 -6.82
C GLN A 7 -16.16 -7.45 -8.18
N GLU A 8 -16.13 -6.22 -8.70
CA GLU A 8 -16.78 -5.84 -9.96
C GLU A 8 -15.95 -6.19 -11.21
N THR A 9 -14.84 -6.93 -11.07
CA THR A 9 -13.98 -7.21 -12.22
C THR A 9 -14.73 -7.89 -13.37
N ALA A 10 -14.36 -7.54 -14.60
CA ALA A 10 -15.12 -7.95 -15.78
C ALA A 10 -15.27 -9.48 -15.85
N LYS A 11 -16.52 -9.93 -15.99
CA LYS A 11 -16.92 -11.35 -16.04
C LYS A 11 -16.48 -12.18 -14.83
N ASN A 12 -16.14 -11.54 -13.70
CA ASN A 12 -15.50 -12.18 -12.55
C ASN A 12 -14.22 -12.94 -12.94
N GLN A 13 -13.46 -12.40 -13.90
CA GLN A 13 -12.23 -12.99 -14.42
C GLN A 13 -11.07 -11.97 -14.43
N GLY A 14 -11.30 -10.79 -14.99
CA GLY A 14 -10.27 -9.77 -15.13
C GLY A 14 -10.64 -8.69 -16.13
N CYS A 15 -10.33 -7.44 -15.81
CA CYS A 15 -10.42 -6.32 -16.74
C CYS A 15 -9.19 -6.31 -17.67
N THR A 16 -9.41 -6.36 -18.99
CA THR A 16 -8.33 -6.53 -19.98
C THR A 16 -8.21 -5.41 -21.02
N VAL A 17 -9.07 -4.40 -20.96
CA VAL A 17 -9.06 -3.25 -21.89
C VAL A 17 -9.19 -1.95 -21.10
N LYS A 18 -10.25 -1.86 -20.29
CA LYS A 18 -10.47 -0.80 -19.30
C LYS A 18 -11.12 -1.42 -18.08
N GLY A 19 -10.78 -0.94 -16.88
CA GLY A 19 -11.42 -1.35 -15.64
C GLY A 19 -12.91 -1.01 -15.64
N VAL A 20 -13.74 -1.87 -15.03
CA VAL A 20 -15.15 -1.55 -14.77
C VAL A 20 -15.29 -0.29 -13.90
N CYS A 21 -14.36 -0.12 -12.95
CA CYS A 21 -14.23 1.10 -12.16
C CYS A 21 -13.85 2.35 -12.97
N GLY A 22 -13.48 2.20 -14.25
CA GLY A 22 -13.04 3.29 -15.12
C GLY A 22 -11.53 3.39 -15.32
N LYS A 23 -10.72 2.56 -14.65
CA LYS A 23 -9.24 2.63 -14.72
C LYS A 23 -8.76 2.37 -16.16
N PRO A 24 -8.11 3.33 -16.83
CA PRO A 24 -7.58 3.12 -18.17
C PRO A 24 -6.37 2.16 -18.12
N GLU A 25 -5.95 1.68 -19.29
CA GLU A 25 -4.86 0.72 -19.40
C GLU A 25 -3.55 1.30 -18.86
N GLU A 26 -3.25 2.55 -19.18
CA GLU A 26 -2.03 3.25 -18.77
C GLU A 26 -1.89 3.35 -17.26
N THR A 27 -2.94 3.77 -16.56
CA THR A 27 -2.96 3.83 -15.10
C THR A 27 -2.83 2.45 -14.48
N ALA A 28 -3.45 1.42 -15.07
CA ALA A 28 -3.33 0.05 -14.57
C ALA A 28 -1.88 -0.47 -14.69
N ASP A 29 -1.27 -0.27 -15.85
CA ASP A 29 0.10 -0.71 -16.13
C ASP A 29 1.12 0.04 -15.23
N LEU A 30 0.90 1.33 -14.95
CA LEU A 30 1.71 2.10 -13.99
C LEU A 30 1.56 1.60 -12.55
N GLN A 31 0.35 1.19 -12.14
CA GLN A 31 0.15 0.59 -10.81
C GLN A 31 0.85 -0.77 -10.68
N ASP A 32 0.87 -1.57 -11.76
CA ASP A 32 1.62 -2.83 -11.80
C ASP A 32 3.13 -2.57 -11.63
N LEU A 33 3.67 -1.55 -12.32
CA LEU A 33 5.08 -1.15 -12.17
C LEU A 33 5.38 -0.61 -10.76
N LEU A 34 4.48 0.17 -10.16
CA LEU A 34 4.66 0.65 -8.79
C LEU A 34 4.78 -0.52 -7.81
N ILE A 35 3.88 -1.51 -7.90
CA ILE A 35 3.95 -2.72 -7.07
C ILE A 35 5.26 -3.47 -7.33
N TRP A 36 5.70 -3.56 -8.58
CA TRP A 36 6.95 -4.22 -8.94
C TRP A 36 8.18 -3.51 -8.33
N VAL A 37 8.23 -2.17 -8.36
CA VAL A 37 9.28 -1.40 -7.66
C VAL A 37 9.21 -1.61 -6.15
N THR A 38 8.01 -1.64 -5.57
CA THR A 38 7.82 -1.93 -4.15
C THR A 38 8.32 -3.33 -3.77
N LYS A 39 8.10 -4.35 -4.61
CA LYS A 39 8.74 -5.68 -4.44
C LYS A 39 10.26 -5.57 -4.41
N GLY A 40 10.85 -4.69 -5.21
CA GLY A 40 12.29 -4.40 -5.20
C GLY A 40 12.79 -3.80 -3.89
N ILE A 41 12.06 -2.84 -3.32
CA ILE A 41 12.33 -2.29 -1.97
C ILE A 41 12.27 -3.42 -0.95
N SER A 42 11.23 -4.23 -1.02
CA SER A 42 10.97 -5.33 -0.10
C SER A 42 12.01 -6.44 -0.16
N VAL A 43 12.66 -6.70 -1.31
CA VAL A 43 13.77 -7.66 -1.40
C VAL A 43 14.94 -7.26 -0.50
N TYR A 44 15.32 -5.99 -0.49
CA TYR A 44 16.36 -5.49 0.41
C TYR A 44 15.85 -5.34 1.85
N GLY A 45 14.60 -4.92 2.02
CA GLY A 45 13.98 -4.77 3.33
C GLY A 45 13.81 -6.07 4.10
N ASP A 46 13.40 -7.15 3.44
CA ASP A 46 13.33 -8.50 4.02
C ASP A 46 14.73 -8.97 4.47
N LYS A 47 15.75 -8.77 3.63
CA LYS A 47 17.14 -9.09 3.99
C LYS A 47 17.68 -8.23 5.13
N LEU A 48 17.33 -6.94 5.19
CA LEU A 48 17.68 -6.05 6.30
C LEU A 48 17.01 -6.51 7.62
N ARG A 49 15.76 -6.96 7.53
CA ARG A 49 15.02 -7.56 8.65
C ARG A 49 15.68 -8.86 9.14
N GLU A 50 16.11 -9.74 8.24
CA GLU A 50 16.84 -10.98 8.59
C GLU A 50 18.16 -10.71 9.35
N ILE A 51 18.74 -9.51 9.20
CA ILE A 51 19.92 -9.07 9.96
C ILE A 51 19.59 -8.24 11.19
N GLY A 52 18.31 -8.08 11.52
CA GLY A 52 17.81 -7.53 12.79
C GLY A 52 17.42 -6.06 12.74
N SER A 53 17.15 -5.50 11.56
CA SER A 53 16.76 -4.09 11.40
C SER A 53 15.57 -3.93 10.46
N VAL A 54 14.62 -3.07 10.82
CA VAL A 54 13.51 -2.68 9.95
C VAL A 54 13.62 -1.19 9.67
N ASP A 55 13.55 -0.82 8.39
CA ASP A 55 13.60 0.57 7.97
C ASP A 55 12.19 1.18 7.91
N HIS A 56 11.90 2.11 8.82
CA HIS A 56 10.57 2.72 8.93
C HIS A 56 10.24 3.62 7.74
N GLU A 57 11.23 4.31 7.15
CA GLU A 57 10.99 5.18 6.00
C GLU A 57 10.58 4.36 4.78
N ALA A 58 11.29 3.25 4.53
CA ALA A 58 10.90 2.30 3.51
C ALA A 58 9.58 1.60 3.85
N GLY A 59 9.32 1.29 5.14
CA GLY A 59 8.06 0.71 5.60
C GLY A 59 6.86 1.59 5.29
N ARG A 60 6.92 2.88 5.66
CA ARG A 60 5.89 3.86 5.33
C ARG A 60 5.69 3.99 3.82
N PHE A 61 6.79 4.09 3.05
CA PHE A 61 6.68 4.17 1.59
C PHE A 61 6.02 2.90 0.99
N VAL A 62 6.34 1.71 1.50
CA VAL A 62 5.68 0.47 1.07
C VAL A 62 4.17 0.54 1.33
N CYS A 63 3.75 1.05 2.49
CA CYS A 63 2.33 1.25 2.80
C CYS A 63 1.67 2.24 1.84
N GLU A 64 2.24 3.45 1.69
CA GLU A 64 1.77 4.48 0.75
C GLU A 64 1.62 3.92 -0.68
N ALA A 65 2.66 3.22 -1.17
CA ALA A 65 2.72 2.68 -2.51
C ALA A 65 1.70 1.56 -2.74
N LEU A 66 1.45 0.71 -1.74
CA LEU A 66 0.41 -0.32 -1.83
C LEU A 66 -0.99 0.31 -1.81
N PHE A 67 -1.25 1.23 -0.88
CA PHE A 67 -2.54 1.92 -0.73
C PHE A 67 -2.93 2.66 -2.02
N THR A 68 -1.98 3.33 -2.65
CA THR A 68 -2.12 3.93 -3.99
C THR A 68 -2.84 3.06 -5.01
N THR A 69 -2.55 1.76 -4.98
CA THR A 69 -3.01 0.80 -5.99
C THR A 69 -4.31 0.10 -5.59
N ILE A 70 -4.92 0.48 -4.47
CA ILE A 70 -6.27 0.07 -4.12
C ILE A 70 -7.26 0.68 -5.13
N THR A 71 -8.35 -0.05 -5.37
CA THR A 71 -9.42 0.37 -6.26
C THR A 71 -9.97 1.74 -5.85
N ASN A 72 -10.07 2.66 -6.81
CA ASN A 72 -10.58 4.02 -6.64
C ASN A 72 -9.72 4.99 -5.83
N VAL A 73 -8.44 4.67 -5.56
CA VAL A 73 -7.53 5.57 -4.83
C VAL A 73 -6.81 6.56 -5.74
N ALA A 74 -6.03 6.10 -6.72
CA ALA A 74 -5.21 6.98 -7.57
C ALA A 74 -5.52 6.83 -9.06
N TRP A 75 -5.65 7.97 -9.74
CA TRP A 75 -6.05 8.07 -11.16
C TRP A 75 -5.15 8.97 -12.00
N ASP A 76 -4.27 9.75 -11.36
CA ASP A 76 -3.34 10.65 -12.03
C ASP A 76 -2.02 9.93 -12.32
N ASP A 77 -1.76 9.69 -13.60
CA ASP A 77 -0.57 8.98 -14.07
C ASP A 77 0.73 9.70 -13.68
N ASN A 78 0.75 11.04 -13.65
CA ASN A 78 1.96 11.79 -13.27
C ASN A 78 2.30 11.56 -11.80
N VAL A 79 1.28 11.54 -10.93
CA VAL A 79 1.45 11.25 -9.50
C VAL A 79 1.97 9.84 -9.30
N ILE A 80 1.49 8.85 -10.08
CA ILE A 80 1.98 7.48 -10.00
C ILE A 80 3.42 7.37 -10.51
N ILE A 81 3.77 8.06 -11.61
CA ILE A 81 5.14 8.13 -12.13
C ILE A 81 6.10 8.74 -11.10
N ASP A 82 5.72 9.84 -10.45
CA ASP A 82 6.55 10.48 -9.44
C ASP A 82 6.73 9.61 -8.20
N ARG A 83 5.69 8.84 -7.83
CA ARG A 83 5.78 7.85 -6.76
C ARG A 83 6.66 6.65 -7.14
N ILE A 84 6.64 6.20 -8.40
CA ILE A 84 7.61 5.20 -8.91
C ILE A 84 9.04 5.73 -8.75
N LYS A 85 9.30 6.98 -9.15
CA LYS A 85 10.63 7.61 -8.98
C LYS A 85 11.04 7.71 -7.50
N LYS A 86 10.12 8.07 -6.61
CA LYS A 86 10.35 8.07 -5.15
C LYS A 86 10.70 6.65 -4.68
N GLY A 87 9.95 5.63 -5.11
CA GLY A 87 10.20 4.24 -4.74
C GLY A 87 11.56 3.72 -5.20
N LEU A 88 12.01 4.10 -6.40
CA LEU A 88 13.34 3.76 -6.88
C LEU A 88 14.45 4.38 -6.01
N LYS A 89 14.27 5.61 -5.52
CA LYS A 89 15.21 6.24 -4.57
C LYS A 89 15.22 5.52 -3.22
N VAL A 90 14.03 5.29 -2.64
CA VAL A 90 13.87 4.53 -1.38
C VAL A 90 14.52 3.15 -1.50
N ARG A 91 14.40 2.49 -2.65
CA ARG A 91 15.06 1.21 -2.91
C ARG A 91 16.59 1.31 -2.85
N GLU A 92 17.18 2.33 -3.47
CA GLU A 92 18.64 2.49 -3.43
C GLU A 92 19.12 2.82 -2.01
N GLU A 93 18.37 3.62 -1.25
CA GLU A 93 18.69 3.95 0.15
C GLU A 93 18.66 2.70 1.06
N ILE A 94 17.60 1.88 0.97
CA ILE A 94 17.52 0.64 1.77
C ILE A 94 18.55 -0.39 1.32
N LYS A 95 18.91 -0.43 0.03
CA LYS A 95 19.99 -1.26 -0.50
C LYS A 95 21.33 -0.87 0.11
N GLU A 96 21.66 0.42 0.18
CA GLU A 96 22.90 0.90 0.82
C GLU A 96 22.96 0.50 2.30
N LYS A 97 21.84 0.67 3.03
CA LYS A 97 21.71 0.24 4.43
C LYS A 97 21.93 -1.28 4.57
N PHE A 98 21.30 -2.08 3.72
CA PHE A 98 21.49 -3.54 3.69
C PHE A 98 22.94 -3.93 3.38
N LEU A 99 23.56 -3.39 2.33
CA LEU A 99 24.92 -3.76 1.93
C LEU A 99 25.94 -3.43 3.03
N THR A 100 25.78 -2.27 3.68
CA THR A 100 26.61 -1.86 4.82
C THR A 100 26.49 -2.87 5.96
N ALA A 101 25.27 -3.12 6.43
CA ALA A 101 25.01 -4.02 7.54
C ALA A 101 25.39 -5.49 7.22
N TYR A 102 25.22 -5.93 5.97
CA TYR A 102 25.64 -7.25 5.51
C TYR A 102 27.16 -7.41 5.57
N LYS A 103 27.92 -6.41 5.11
CA LYS A 103 29.38 -6.43 5.14
C LYS A 103 29.91 -6.42 6.56
N GLU A 104 29.33 -5.60 7.44
CA GLU A 104 29.67 -5.56 8.87
C GLU A 104 29.43 -6.91 9.56
N LYS A 105 28.31 -7.58 9.25
CA LYS A 105 27.94 -8.86 9.86
C LYS A 105 28.73 -10.05 9.31
N ASN A 106 29.02 -10.08 8.00
CA ASN A 106 29.59 -11.25 7.32
C ASN A 106 31.08 -11.10 6.93
N GLY A 107 31.64 -9.90 7.03
CA GLY A 107 33.04 -9.62 6.65
C GLY A 107 33.31 -9.70 5.14
N GLN A 108 32.27 -9.75 4.31
CA GLN A 108 32.38 -9.85 2.85
C GLN A 108 31.27 -9.06 2.14
N GLU A 109 31.52 -8.71 0.87
CA GLU A 109 30.51 -8.06 0.03
C GLU A 109 29.37 -9.02 -0.33
N PHE A 110 28.15 -8.48 -0.45
CA PHE A 110 27.01 -9.23 -0.93
C PHE A 110 27.16 -9.51 -2.43
N SER A 111 26.94 -10.77 -2.85
CA SER A 111 27.17 -11.22 -4.23
C SER A 111 26.09 -12.15 -4.77
N GLU A 112 24.96 -12.30 -4.07
CA GLU A 112 23.86 -13.11 -4.59
C GLU A 112 23.18 -12.41 -5.77
N THR A 113 22.63 -13.22 -6.68
CA THR A 113 21.81 -12.71 -7.77
C THR A 113 20.44 -12.29 -7.24
N LEU A 114 19.99 -11.09 -7.60
CA LEU A 114 18.71 -10.53 -7.19
C LEU A 114 17.73 -10.45 -8.37
N PRO A 115 16.41 -10.47 -8.11
CA PRO A 115 15.41 -10.25 -9.15
C PRO A 115 15.55 -8.84 -9.75
N GLU A 116 15.10 -8.67 -11.00
CA GLU A 116 15.22 -7.42 -11.74
C GLU A 116 14.55 -6.23 -11.02
N CYS A 117 13.47 -6.46 -10.25
CA CYS A 117 12.83 -5.43 -9.43
C CYS A 117 13.77 -4.77 -8.41
N ALA A 118 14.80 -5.49 -7.99
CA ALA A 118 15.81 -5.01 -7.06
C ALA A 118 16.97 -4.25 -7.74
N THR A 119 17.03 -4.21 -9.08
CA THR A 119 18.21 -3.70 -9.81
C THR A 119 17.88 -2.71 -10.94
N TRP A 120 16.73 -2.81 -11.59
CA TRP A 120 16.33 -1.88 -12.66
C TRP A 120 16.16 -0.45 -12.13
N TYR A 121 16.63 0.57 -12.84
CA TYR A 121 16.51 1.96 -12.38
C TYR A 121 16.33 2.90 -13.56
N SER A 122 15.45 3.89 -13.39
CA SER A 122 15.33 5.02 -14.31
C SER A 122 14.73 6.24 -13.60
N THR A 123 15.16 7.43 -14.00
CA THR A 123 14.51 8.70 -13.62
C THR A 123 13.72 9.33 -14.77
N ASP A 124 13.81 8.74 -15.97
CA ASP A 124 13.17 9.22 -17.18
C ASP A 124 11.71 8.72 -17.24
N SER A 125 10.77 9.65 -17.41
CA SER A 125 9.35 9.30 -17.43
C SER A 125 8.97 8.42 -18.63
N ALA A 126 9.62 8.57 -19.79
CA ALA A 126 9.32 7.77 -20.96
C ALA A 126 9.84 6.32 -20.79
N GLU A 127 11.01 6.13 -20.18
CA GLU A 127 11.51 4.80 -19.82
C GLU A 127 10.62 4.10 -18.78
N ILE A 128 10.12 4.84 -17.78
CA ILE A 128 9.16 4.32 -16.79
C ILE A 128 7.88 3.86 -17.48
N VAL A 129 7.29 4.69 -18.34
CA VAL A 129 6.07 4.33 -19.08
C VAL A 129 6.33 3.14 -20.01
N ALA A 130 7.50 3.06 -20.64
CA ALA A 130 7.87 1.92 -21.47
C ALA A 130 7.99 0.62 -20.65
N LYS A 131 8.64 0.66 -19.48
CA LYS A 131 8.75 -0.51 -18.59
C LYS A 131 7.38 -0.93 -18.06
N ALA A 132 6.49 0.02 -17.72
CA ALA A 132 5.15 -0.29 -17.24
C ALA A 132 4.32 -1.11 -18.24
N LYS A 133 4.51 -0.87 -19.54
CA LYS A 133 3.79 -1.57 -20.62
C LYS A 133 4.35 -2.97 -20.93
N ALA A 134 5.48 -3.35 -20.34
CA ALA A 134 6.15 -4.60 -20.64
C ALA A 134 5.36 -5.81 -20.13
N ASP A 135 5.42 -6.92 -20.87
CA ASP A 135 4.61 -8.12 -20.59
C ASP A 135 4.95 -8.79 -19.25
N ASP A 136 6.18 -8.61 -18.77
CA ASP A 136 6.68 -9.09 -17.47
C ASP A 136 6.12 -8.32 -16.28
N MET A 137 5.59 -7.10 -16.48
CA MET A 137 4.91 -6.35 -15.42
C MET A 137 3.49 -6.85 -15.15
N ARG A 138 2.85 -7.46 -16.15
CA ARG A 138 1.47 -7.90 -16.07
C ARG A 138 1.33 -9.03 -15.04
N ILE A 139 0.22 -9.07 -14.32
CA ILE A 139 -0.14 -10.20 -13.42
C ILE A 139 -0.05 -11.57 -14.14
N THR A 140 -0.33 -11.59 -15.45
CA THR A 140 -0.25 -12.80 -16.31
C THR A 140 1.18 -13.22 -16.71
N ALA A 141 2.21 -12.51 -16.24
CA ALA A 141 3.60 -12.94 -16.32
C ALA A 141 3.82 -14.24 -15.52
N THR A 142 3.18 -14.36 -14.35
CA THR A 142 3.12 -15.64 -13.62
C THR A 142 2.22 -16.61 -14.37
N LYS A 143 2.79 -17.63 -15.02
CA LYS A 143 2.05 -18.53 -15.92
C LYS A 143 1.18 -19.54 -15.18
N ASN A 144 1.73 -20.19 -14.15
CA ASN A 144 0.98 -21.12 -13.31
C ASN A 144 -0.15 -20.38 -12.58
N GLU A 145 -1.39 -20.85 -12.76
CA GLU A 145 -2.57 -20.16 -12.24
C GLU A 145 -2.70 -20.23 -10.71
N ASP A 146 -2.28 -21.32 -10.08
CA ASP A 146 -2.32 -21.47 -8.62
C ASP A 146 -1.28 -20.56 -7.96
N VAL A 147 -0.06 -20.52 -8.53
CA VAL A 147 0.99 -19.60 -8.08
C VAL A 147 0.54 -18.15 -8.25
N ARG A 148 -0.06 -17.82 -9.40
CA ARG A 148 -0.62 -16.48 -9.66
C ARG A 148 -1.74 -16.15 -8.66
N SER A 149 -2.63 -17.09 -8.41
CA SER A 149 -3.73 -16.93 -7.45
C SER A 149 -3.20 -16.63 -6.05
N LEU A 150 -2.24 -17.41 -5.53
CA LEU A 150 -1.72 -17.24 -4.18
C LEU A 150 -0.88 -15.97 -4.03
N ARG A 151 -0.03 -15.65 -5.02
CA ARG A 151 0.77 -14.40 -5.01
C ARG A 151 -0.14 -13.17 -5.01
N GLU A 152 -1.17 -13.15 -5.86
CA GLU A 152 -2.05 -12.01 -5.96
C GLU A 152 -3.03 -11.92 -4.77
N LEU A 153 -3.49 -13.05 -4.22
CA LEU A 153 -4.25 -13.06 -2.97
C LEU A 153 -3.45 -12.42 -1.82
N LEU A 154 -2.17 -12.78 -1.71
CA LEU A 154 -1.26 -12.19 -0.74
C LEU A 154 -1.08 -10.68 -0.97
N VAL A 155 -0.77 -10.27 -2.21
CA VAL A 155 -0.56 -8.84 -2.55
C VAL A 155 -1.84 -8.03 -2.29
N ILE A 156 -3.02 -8.53 -2.65
CA ILE A 156 -4.30 -7.86 -2.39
C ILE A 156 -4.52 -7.71 -0.88
N GLY A 157 -4.26 -8.75 -0.08
CA GLY A 157 -4.32 -8.67 1.38
C GLY A 157 -3.35 -7.64 1.96
N CYS A 158 -2.10 -7.64 1.48
CA CYS A 158 -1.08 -6.66 1.89
C CYS A 158 -1.49 -5.22 1.59
N LYS A 159 -2.22 -4.96 0.50
CA LYS A 159 -2.75 -3.61 0.22
C LYS A 159 -3.74 -3.14 1.29
N GLY A 160 -4.64 -4.02 1.73
CA GLY A 160 -5.59 -3.71 2.81
C GLY A 160 -4.86 -3.43 4.13
N ILE A 161 -3.90 -4.29 4.49
CA ILE A 161 -3.05 -4.10 5.68
C ILE A 161 -2.30 -2.77 5.61
N ALA A 162 -1.69 -2.46 4.47
CA ALA A 162 -0.96 -1.22 4.24
C ALA A 162 -1.83 0.02 4.46
N ALA A 163 -3.09 0.02 4.00
CA ALA A 163 -3.99 1.15 4.21
C ALA A 163 -4.27 1.40 5.71
N TYR A 164 -4.51 0.34 6.49
CA TYR A 164 -4.70 0.48 7.94
C TYR A 164 -3.42 0.93 8.65
N ALA A 165 -2.27 0.40 8.24
CA ALA A 165 -0.97 0.79 8.79
C ALA A 165 -0.64 2.26 8.49
N ASP A 166 -1.00 2.75 7.31
CA ASP A 166 -0.80 4.15 6.88
C ASP A 166 -1.58 5.11 7.79
N HIS A 167 -2.88 4.86 8.00
CA HIS A 167 -3.69 5.68 8.92
C HIS A 167 -3.19 5.63 10.37
N ALA A 168 -2.72 4.47 10.85
CA ALA A 168 -2.11 4.37 12.17
C ALA A 168 -0.80 5.21 12.25
N ALA A 169 0.04 5.15 11.22
CA ALA A 169 1.29 5.89 11.14
C ALA A 169 1.07 7.41 11.09
N ILE A 170 0.02 7.89 10.42
CA ILE A 170 -0.39 9.31 10.41
C ILE A 170 -0.65 9.82 11.83
N LEU A 171 -1.19 8.96 12.71
CA LEU A 171 -1.42 9.26 14.12
C LEU A 171 -0.19 8.98 15.02
N GLY A 172 0.94 8.57 14.45
CA GLY A 172 2.19 8.28 15.16
C GLY A 172 2.27 6.86 15.75
N TYR A 173 1.42 5.93 15.32
CA TYR A 173 1.39 4.55 15.78
C TYR A 173 1.98 3.61 14.73
N GLU A 174 3.11 2.99 15.04
CA GLU A 174 3.85 2.15 14.09
C GLU A 174 4.42 0.90 14.78
N LYS A 175 4.55 -0.21 14.05
CA LYS A 175 5.14 -1.46 14.55
C LYS A 175 6.05 -2.10 13.50
N ASP A 176 7.28 -2.42 13.90
CA ASP A 176 8.29 -3.09 13.06
C ASP A 176 7.77 -4.39 12.45
N ASP A 177 7.00 -5.18 13.22
CA ASP A 177 6.46 -6.46 12.77
C ASP A 177 5.52 -6.31 11.56
N ILE A 178 4.77 -5.20 11.48
CA ILE A 178 3.86 -4.92 10.35
C ILE A 178 4.69 -4.58 9.10
N TYR A 179 5.61 -3.63 9.21
CA TYR A 179 6.47 -3.24 8.08
C TYR A 179 7.36 -4.38 7.62
N GLY A 180 7.97 -5.10 8.56
CA GLY A 180 8.79 -6.28 8.29
C GLY A 180 8.00 -7.36 7.58
N PHE A 181 6.76 -7.65 8.01
CA PHE A 181 5.91 -8.62 7.32
C PHE A 181 5.51 -8.16 5.91
N LEU A 182 5.12 -6.90 5.72
CA LEU A 182 4.77 -6.40 4.39
C LEU A 182 5.93 -6.54 3.40
N MET A 183 7.16 -6.24 3.84
CA MET A 183 8.36 -6.46 3.01
C MET A 183 8.62 -7.95 2.76
N GLU A 184 8.54 -8.80 3.78
CA GLU A 184 8.68 -10.25 3.61
C GLU A 184 7.64 -10.82 2.62
N ALA A 185 6.38 -10.40 2.74
CA ALA A 185 5.27 -10.83 1.89
C ALA A 185 5.50 -10.44 0.43
N LEU A 186 5.86 -9.19 0.15
CA LEU A 186 6.13 -8.74 -1.21
C LEU A 186 7.37 -9.42 -1.80
N ALA A 187 8.44 -9.55 -1.02
CA ALA A 187 9.66 -10.26 -1.44
C ALA A 187 9.37 -11.73 -1.77
N SER A 188 8.48 -12.40 -1.02
CA SER A 188 8.08 -13.80 -1.26
C SER A 188 7.50 -14.02 -2.66
N THR A 189 6.83 -13.01 -3.23
CA THR A 189 6.26 -13.10 -4.58
C THR A 189 7.30 -13.04 -5.71
N THR A 190 8.57 -12.81 -5.37
CA THR A 190 9.71 -12.86 -6.30
C THR A 190 10.47 -14.19 -6.23
N LYS A 191 10.10 -15.06 -5.30
CA LYS A 191 10.73 -16.37 -5.03
C LYS A 191 9.86 -17.50 -5.59
N ASP A 192 10.48 -18.59 -5.99
CA ASP A 192 9.77 -19.83 -6.34
C ASP A 192 9.54 -20.65 -5.07
N LEU A 193 8.33 -20.56 -4.54
CA LEU A 193 7.92 -21.21 -3.30
C LEU A 193 6.95 -22.37 -3.58
N SER A 194 6.94 -23.35 -2.67
CA SER A 194 5.92 -24.40 -2.68
C SER A 194 4.53 -23.84 -2.35
N VAL A 195 3.49 -24.62 -2.66
CA VAL A 195 2.10 -24.25 -2.34
C VAL A 195 1.92 -24.06 -0.84
N ASP A 196 2.47 -24.94 -0.01
CA ASP A 196 2.36 -24.85 1.46
C ASP A 196 3.01 -23.58 2.02
N GLU A 197 4.17 -23.18 1.48
CA GLU A 197 4.83 -21.92 1.86
C GLU A 197 4.00 -20.70 1.42
N MET A 198 3.46 -20.71 0.20
CA MET A 198 2.62 -19.61 -0.28
C MET A 198 1.31 -19.48 0.52
N VAL A 199 0.65 -20.59 0.85
CA VAL A 199 -0.53 -20.60 1.73
C VAL A 199 -0.17 -20.09 3.13
N THR A 200 0.98 -20.49 3.65
CA THR A 200 1.49 -19.98 4.95
C THR A 200 1.64 -18.46 4.92
N MET A 201 2.18 -17.88 3.83
CA MET A 201 2.28 -16.42 3.69
C MET A 201 0.91 -15.74 3.71
N VAL A 202 -0.10 -16.31 3.04
CA VAL A 202 -1.47 -15.79 3.06
C VAL A 202 -2.06 -15.85 4.48
N MET A 203 -1.86 -16.94 5.21
CA MET A 203 -2.37 -17.06 6.59
C MET A 203 -1.70 -16.05 7.52
N ARG A 204 -0.38 -15.84 7.37
CA ARG A 204 0.37 -14.81 8.11
C ARG A 204 -0.09 -13.39 7.76
N ALA A 205 -0.55 -13.15 6.54
CA ALA A 205 -1.18 -11.87 6.20
C ALA A 205 -2.47 -11.66 6.99
N GLY A 206 -3.26 -12.71 7.23
CA GLY A 206 -4.42 -12.64 8.12
C GLY A 206 -4.05 -12.28 9.57
N GLU A 207 -2.99 -12.87 10.10
CA GLU A 207 -2.47 -12.51 11.44
C GLU A 207 -1.98 -11.07 11.50
N CYS A 208 -1.20 -10.64 10.50
CA CYS A 208 -0.73 -9.26 10.38
C CYS A 208 -1.91 -8.28 10.30
N ALA A 209 -2.96 -8.61 9.53
CA ALA A 209 -4.16 -7.78 9.45
C ALA A 209 -4.85 -7.60 10.80
N VAL A 210 -4.98 -8.65 11.62
CA VAL A 210 -5.52 -8.54 12.98
C VAL A 210 -4.69 -7.56 13.82
N ASN A 211 -3.35 -7.68 13.76
CA ASN A 211 -2.46 -6.82 14.51
C ASN A 211 -2.50 -5.35 14.04
N THR A 212 -2.61 -5.13 12.73
CA THR A 212 -2.70 -3.77 12.16
C THR A 212 -4.06 -3.13 12.45
N MET A 213 -5.16 -3.86 12.36
CA MET A 213 -6.48 -3.33 12.75
C MET A 213 -6.52 -2.98 14.23
N ALA A 214 -5.94 -3.81 15.11
CA ALA A 214 -5.83 -3.51 16.53
C ALA A 214 -4.96 -2.26 16.78
N LEU A 215 -3.89 -2.05 16.01
CA LEU A 215 -3.07 -0.85 16.09
C LEU A 215 -3.84 0.40 15.65
N LEU A 216 -4.63 0.32 14.57
CA LEU A 216 -5.45 1.43 14.10
C LEU A 216 -6.60 1.76 15.07
N ASP A 217 -7.23 0.74 15.66
CA ASP A 217 -8.23 0.90 16.72
C ASP A 217 -7.63 1.63 17.93
N GLU A 218 -6.46 1.18 18.42
CA GLU A 218 -5.72 1.85 19.48
C GLU A 218 -5.39 3.30 19.12
N ALA A 219 -4.89 3.55 17.92
CA ALA A 219 -4.50 4.88 17.44
C ALA A 219 -5.70 5.84 17.44
N ASN A 220 -6.80 5.45 16.81
CA ASN A 220 -8.00 6.28 16.73
C ASN A 220 -8.64 6.51 18.10
N THR A 221 -8.84 5.46 18.90
CA THR A 221 -9.53 5.57 20.19
C THR A 221 -8.71 6.29 21.25
N SER A 222 -7.38 6.18 21.20
CA SER A 222 -6.48 6.94 22.08
C SER A 222 -6.42 8.42 21.72
N THR A 223 -6.56 8.75 20.43
CA THR A 223 -6.47 10.14 19.93
C THR A 223 -7.80 10.89 20.04
N TYR A 224 -8.89 10.24 19.65
CA TYR A 224 -10.21 10.85 19.47
C TYR A 224 -11.25 10.36 20.49
N GLY A 225 -10.88 9.46 21.40
CA GLY A 225 -11.80 8.85 22.36
C GLY A 225 -12.50 7.61 21.82
N HIS A 226 -13.22 6.89 22.69
CA HIS A 226 -14.00 5.74 22.27
C HIS A 226 -15.31 6.17 21.61
N PRO A 227 -15.68 5.58 20.46
CA PRO A 227 -16.98 5.82 19.85
C PRO A 227 -18.14 5.58 20.82
N GLU A 228 -19.13 6.48 20.79
CA GLU A 228 -20.34 6.39 21.61
C GLU A 228 -21.63 6.38 20.77
N ILE A 229 -22.76 6.07 21.40
CA ILE A 229 -24.07 6.05 20.71
C ILE A 229 -24.41 7.50 20.33
N THR A 230 -24.42 7.79 19.03
CA THR A 230 -24.71 9.12 18.49
C THR A 230 -25.86 9.09 17.49
N GLU A 231 -26.79 10.02 17.63
CA GLU A 231 -27.81 10.31 16.60
C GLU A 231 -27.24 11.31 15.59
N VAL A 232 -27.05 10.87 14.34
CA VAL A 232 -26.46 11.68 13.27
C VAL A 232 -27.55 12.20 12.34
N ASN A 233 -27.64 13.52 12.18
CA ASN A 233 -28.56 14.14 11.23
C ASN A 233 -28.12 13.88 9.78
N ILE A 234 -29.05 13.45 8.94
CA ILE A 234 -28.83 13.21 7.49
C ILE A 234 -29.44 14.31 6.60
N GLY A 235 -30.07 15.33 7.20
CA GLY A 235 -30.55 16.52 6.51
C GLY A 235 -29.45 17.59 6.34
N VAL A 236 -29.81 18.74 5.76
CA VAL A 236 -28.88 19.84 5.47
C VAL A 236 -29.29 21.15 6.16
N ARG A 237 -28.33 22.08 6.28
CA ARG A 237 -28.53 23.46 6.74
C ARG A 237 -28.32 24.47 5.60
N ASN A 238 -28.45 25.76 5.92
CA ASN A 238 -28.39 26.85 4.94
C ASN A 238 -27.01 27.51 4.79
N ASN A 239 -26.01 27.09 5.57
CA ASN A 239 -24.63 27.56 5.43
C ASN A 239 -23.95 26.87 4.22
N PRO A 240 -22.92 27.49 3.61
CA PRO A 240 -22.01 26.73 2.75
C PRO A 240 -21.33 25.61 3.54
N GLY A 241 -20.92 24.53 2.87
CA GLY A 241 -20.27 23.41 3.55
C GLY A 241 -19.19 22.71 2.75
N ILE A 242 -18.31 22.03 3.47
CA ILE A 242 -17.30 21.11 2.94
C ILE A 242 -17.77 19.68 3.25
N LEU A 243 -17.69 18.79 2.25
CA LEU A 243 -18.02 17.38 2.41
C LEU A 243 -16.72 16.56 2.43
N ILE A 244 -16.36 16.02 3.58
CA ILE A 244 -15.20 15.13 3.72
C ILE A 244 -15.61 13.67 3.48
N SER A 245 -14.79 12.94 2.73
CA SER A 245 -14.96 11.52 2.46
C SER A 245 -13.62 10.79 2.59
N GLY A 246 -13.61 9.46 2.46
CA GLY A 246 -12.44 8.63 2.80
C GLY A 246 -12.57 8.07 4.22
N HIS A 247 -11.44 7.96 4.92
CA HIS A 247 -11.36 7.29 6.23
C HIS A 247 -10.49 8.04 7.24
N ASP A 248 -9.75 9.07 6.82
CA ASP A 248 -8.71 9.66 7.65
C ASP A 248 -9.29 10.64 8.68
N LEU A 249 -9.15 10.29 9.96
CA LEU A 249 -9.66 11.10 11.07
C LEU A 249 -8.73 12.27 11.41
N LYS A 250 -7.45 12.22 11.02
CA LYS A 250 -6.54 13.34 11.21
C LYS A 250 -6.89 14.49 10.28
N ASP A 251 -7.20 14.17 9.02
CA ASP A 251 -7.73 15.15 8.07
C ASP A 251 -9.04 15.78 8.57
N MET A 252 -9.92 14.99 9.21
CA MET A 252 -11.16 15.50 9.81
C MET A 252 -10.90 16.44 10.98
N GLU A 253 -10.00 16.10 11.89
CA GLU A 253 -9.58 16.95 13.01
C GLU A 253 -9.06 18.30 12.50
N GLU A 254 -8.13 18.27 11.55
CA GLU A 254 -7.52 19.48 10.99
C GLU A 254 -8.56 20.34 10.25
N LEU A 255 -9.47 19.72 9.50
CA LEU A 255 -10.56 20.42 8.82
C LEU A 255 -11.53 21.08 9.81
N LEU A 256 -11.92 20.38 10.88
CA LEU A 256 -12.82 20.92 11.90
C LEU A 256 -12.19 22.13 12.61
N GLU A 257 -10.91 22.05 12.97
CA GLU A 257 -10.22 23.16 13.63
C GLU A 257 -10.10 24.38 12.69
N GLN A 258 -9.77 24.17 11.41
CA GLN A 258 -9.64 25.25 10.44
C GLN A 258 -10.99 25.91 10.05
N THR A 259 -12.10 25.17 10.12
CA THR A 259 -13.44 25.67 9.75
C THR A 259 -14.18 26.32 10.93
N LYS A 260 -13.68 26.16 12.16
CA LYS A 260 -14.29 26.70 13.37
C LYS A 260 -14.48 28.22 13.29
N GLY A 261 -15.72 28.66 13.45
CA GLY A 261 -16.08 30.09 13.46
C GLY A 261 -16.05 30.78 12.08
N THR A 262 -15.82 30.04 10.99
CA THR A 262 -15.78 30.60 9.63
C THR A 262 -17.16 30.79 9.01
N GLY A 263 -18.19 30.12 9.56
CA GLY A 263 -19.52 30.03 8.95
C GLY A 263 -19.63 28.97 7.85
N VAL A 264 -18.60 28.15 7.66
CA VAL A 264 -18.62 26.96 6.78
C VAL A 264 -18.91 25.72 7.62
N ASP A 265 -19.97 24.98 7.28
CA ASP A 265 -20.32 23.71 7.92
C ASP A 265 -19.44 22.56 7.38
N VAL A 266 -19.23 21.51 8.18
CA VAL A 266 -18.55 20.28 7.74
C VAL A 266 -19.56 19.13 7.73
N TYR A 267 -19.58 18.37 6.64
CA TYR A 267 -20.41 17.18 6.44
C TYR A 267 -19.52 15.98 6.17
N THR A 268 -19.95 14.80 6.61
CA THR A 268 -19.26 13.52 6.36
C THR A 268 -19.93 12.75 5.22
N HIS A 269 -19.16 11.97 4.46
CA HIS A 269 -19.66 11.16 3.35
C HIS A 269 -19.00 9.77 3.32
N GLY A 270 -19.82 8.74 3.13
CA GLY A 270 -19.37 7.35 3.06
C GLY A 270 -18.74 6.89 4.37
N GLU A 271 -17.51 6.42 4.29
CA GLU A 271 -16.76 5.85 5.42
C GLU A 271 -16.25 6.90 6.42
N MET A 272 -16.51 8.20 6.19
CA MET A 272 -16.32 9.25 7.19
C MET A 272 -17.49 9.40 8.15
N LEU A 273 -18.62 8.71 7.92
CA LEU A 273 -19.76 8.73 8.84
C LEU A 273 -19.37 8.41 10.30
N PRO A 274 -18.49 7.42 10.59
CA PRO A 274 -18.07 7.12 11.95
C PRO A 274 -17.33 8.24 12.68
N ALA A 275 -16.82 9.26 11.98
CA ALA A 275 -16.24 10.44 12.63
C ALA A 275 -17.23 11.15 13.57
N ASN A 276 -18.54 11.03 13.33
CA ASN A 276 -19.58 11.58 14.21
C ASN A 276 -19.71 10.82 15.55
N TYR A 277 -19.08 9.65 15.68
CA TYR A 277 -19.24 8.81 16.87
C TYR A 277 -18.17 9.10 17.93
N TYR A 278 -17.10 9.81 17.54
CA TYR A 278 -16.02 10.21 18.43
C TYR A 278 -16.41 11.48 19.23
N PRO A 279 -16.14 11.53 20.56
CA PRO A 279 -16.44 12.68 21.43
C PRO A 279 -15.79 14.01 21.02
#